data_AF-A0AAV0NKV5-F1
#
_entry.id   AF-A0AAV0NKV5-F1
#
_cell.length_a   1.000
_cell.length_b   1.000
_cell.length_c   1.000
_cell.angle_alpha   90.00
_cell.angle_beta   90.00
_cell.angle_gamma   90.00
#
_symmetry.space_group_name_H-M   'P 1'
#
loop_
_entity.id
_entity.type
_entity.pdbx_description
1 polymer ?
#
loop_
_entity_poly.entity_id
_entity_poly.type
_entity_poly.pdbx_seq_one_letter_code
_entity_poly.pdbx_strand_id
1 'polypeptide(L)'
;TQKISAGGFLKKTLFNFAYSHKLSNLKGGSKTDEASPLSDKLVFSKVKQGLGGNVRLILSGAAPLASHVEAYLRVVTCAHVLQGYGLTESCVGSFVSLPNDMSMLGTVGPPVPNVDVRLESVPEMNYDALSSTPRGEICIRGDTLFSGYYKRDDLTEEVLIGGWFHIGDVGEWQPDGSMKIIDRKK
;
A
#
# COMPACT_ATOMS: atom_id res chain seq x y z
N THR A 1 11.44 -6.35 -17.71
CA THR A 1 10.65 -6.50 -18.95
C THR A 1 11.50 -6.80 -20.20
N GLN A 2 12.64 -6.15 -20.44
CA GLN A 2 13.48 -6.37 -21.65
C GLN A 2 14.14 -7.77 -21.78
N LYS A 3 14.55 -8.42 -20.68
CA LYS A 3 15.17 -9.77 -20.76
C LYS A 3 14.19 -10.89 -21.15
N ILE A 4 12.88 -10.69 -20.93
CA ILE A 4 11.84 -11.66 -21.31
C ILE A 4 11.47 -11.50 -22.79
N SER A 5 11.48 -10.25 -23.32
CA SER A 5 11.28 -10.04 -24.75
C SER A 5 12.41 -10.61 -25.61
N ALA A 6 13.64 -10.67 -25.06
CA ALA A 6 14.78 -11.34 -25.69
C ALA A 6 14.73 -12.89 -25.64
N GLY A 7 13.78 -13.48 -24.89
CA GLY A 7 13.74 -14.91 -24.58
C GLY A 7 13.10 -15.83 -25.64
N GLY A 8 12.68 -15.30 -26.78
CA GLY A 8 11.90 -16.04 -27.79
C GLY A 8 10.42 -16.20 -27.40
N PHE A 9 9.58 -16.45 -28.41
CA PHE A 9 8.11 -16.49 -28.28
C PHE A 9 7.64 -17.45 -27.16
N LEU A 10 8.22 -18.65 -27.09
CA LEU A 10 7.82 -19.68 -26.11
C LEU A 10 8.04 -19.24 -24.65
N LYS A 11 9.17 -18.58 -24.33
CA LYS A 11 9.43 -18.13 -22.94
C LYS A 11 8.49 -16.99 -22.54
N LYS A 12 8.18 -16.10 -23.48
CA LYS A 12 7.22 -15.00 -23.25
C LYS A 12 5.82 -15.54 -23.00
N THR A 13 5.36 -16.50 -23.81
CA THR A 13 4.04 -17.14 -23.64
C THR A 13 3.95 -17.90 -22.32
N LEU A 14 4.98 -18.68 -21.97
CA LEU A 14 5.02 -19.39 -20.68
C LEU A 14 4.99 -18.42 -19.49
N PHE A 15 5.79 -17.35 -19.54
CA PHE A 15 5.81 -16.33 -18.47
C PHE A 15 4.45 -15.66 -18.33
N ASN A 16 3.83 -15.25 -19.44
CA ASN A 16 2.52 -14.61 -19.43
C ASN A 16 1.43 -15.54 -18.88
N PHE A 17 1.46 -16.82 -19.27
CA PHE A 17 0.52 -17.81 -18.73
C PHE A 17 0.71 -18.00 -17.21
N ALA A 18 1.94 -18.24 -16.77
CA ALA A 18 2.26 -18.42 -15.35
C ALA A 18 1.88 -17.17 -14.52
N TYR A 19 2.15 -15.99 -15.07
CA TYR A 19 1.78 -14.71 -14.46
C TYR A 19 0.27 -14.58 -14.32
N SER A 20 -0.47 -14.72 -15.42
CA SER A 20 -1.93 -14.58 -15.41
C SER A 20 -2.60 -15.62 -14.52
N HIS A 21 -2.11 -16.86 -14.53
CA HIS A 21 -2.61 -17.93 -13.66
C HIS A 21 -2.40 -17.61 -12.18
N LYS A 22 -1.17 -17.26 -11.77
CA LYS A 22 -0.88 -16.92 -10.37
C LYS A 22 -1.65 -15.67 -9.95
N LEU A 23 -1.72 -14.64 -10.79
CA LEU A 23 -2.49 -13.43 -10.53
C LEU A 23 -3.97 -13.73 -10.31
N SER A 24 -4.56 -14.61 -11.13
CA SER A 24 -5.96 -15.04 -10.97
C SER A 24 -6.18 -15.72 -9.63
N ASN A 25 -5.29 -16.63 -9.22
CA ASN A 25 -5.41 -17.34 -7.95
C ASN A 25 -5.26 -16.40 -6.74
N LEU A 26 -4.31 -15.46 -6.80
CA LEU A 26 -4.16 -14.41 -5.78
C LEU A 26 -5.43 -13.55 -5.67
N LYS A 27 -6.02 -13.14 -6.81
CA LYS A 27 -7.28 -12.40 -6.82
C LYS A 27 -8.46 -13.23 -6.30
N GLY A 28 -8.40 -14.55 -6.45
CA GLY A 28 -9.34 -15.50 -5.86
C GLY A 28 -9.12 -15.78 -4.36
N GLY A 29 -8.17 -15.09 -3.71
CA GLY A 29 -7.90 -15.22 -2.27
C GLY A 29 -6.91 -16.33 -1.89
N SER A 30 -6.26 -16.97 -2.86
CA SER A 30 -5.19 -17.92 -2.56
C SER A 30 -3.99 -17.22 -1.92
N LYS A 31 -3.34 -17.86 -0.95
CA LYS A 31 -2.12 -17.33 -0.35
C LYS A 31 -0.97 -17.30 -1.34
N THR A 32 0.01 -16.43 -1.09
CA THR A 32 1.15 -16.18 -1.99
C THR A 32 1.92 -17.45 -2.37
N ASP A 33 2.09 -18.37 -1.42
CA ASP A 33 2.79 -19.66 -1.56
C ASP A 33 1.93 -20.76 -2.19
N GLU A 34 0.61 -20.69 -2.02
CA GLU A 34 -0.36 -21.65 -2.55
C GLU A 34 -0.86 -21.27 -3.95
N ALA A 35 -0.76 -20.00 -4.35
CA ALA A 35 -1.36 -19.48 -5.57
C ALA A 35 -0.81 -20.10 -6.86
N SER A 36 0.49 -20.44 -6.93
CA SER A 36 1.02 -21.23 -8.06
C SER A 36 2.40 -21.86 -7.77
N PRO A 37 2.46 -22.94 -6.97
CA PRO A 37 3.74 -23.53 -6.54
C PRO A 37 4.65 -23.99 -7.70
N LEU A 38 4.04 -24.47 -8.79
CA LEU A 38 4.77 -24.89 -9.99
C LEU A 38 5.38 -23.68 -10.73
N SER A 39 4.61 -22.61 -10.91
CA SER A 39 5.10 -21.37 -11.53
C SER A 39 6.21 -20.73 -10.69
N ASP A 40 6.09 -20.79 -9.37
CA ASP A 40 7.08 -20.27 -8.44
C ASP A 40 8.43 -20.97 -8.58
N LYS A 41 8.42 -22.30 -8.74
CA LYS A 41 9.63 -23.10 -8.95
C LYS A 41 10.22 -22.95 -10.35
N LEU A 42 9.38 -22.94 -11.38
CA LEU A 42 9.83 -23.05 -12.78
C LEU A 42 10.04 -21.69 -13.46
N VAL A 43 9.22 -20.69 -13.15
CA VAL A 43 9.19 -19.39 -13.85
C VAL A 43 9.75 -18.27 -12.99
N PHE A 44 9.29 -18.15 -11.74
CA PHE A 44 9.62 -17.03 -10.87
C PHE A 44 10.87 -17.27 -10.01
N SER A 45 11.40 -18.49 -9.96
CA SER A 45 12.59 -18.84 -9.19
C SER A 45 13.80 -17.96 -9.53
N LYS A 46 13.98 -17.55 -10.78
CA LYS A 46 15.05 -16.61 -11.17
C LYS A 46 14.91 -15.23 -10.53
N VAL A 47 13.67 -14.73 -10.40
CA VAL A 47 13.41 -13.45 -9.75
C VAL A 47 13.64 -13.58 -8.25
N LYS A 48 13.10 -14.64 -7.63
CA LYS A 48 13.34 -14.96 -6.22
C LYS A 48 14.83 -15.06 -5.89
N GLN A 49 15.61 -15.76 -6.71
CA GLN A 49 17.07 -15.88 -6.55
C GLN A 49 17.80 -14.56 -6.81
N GLY A 50 17.33 -13.74 -7.76
CA GLY A 50 17.85 -12.39 -7.99
C GLY A 50 17.70 -11.46 -6.78
N LEU A 51 16.74 -11.73 -5.91
CA LEU A 51 16.53 -11.05 -4.62
C LEU A 51 17.23 -11.74 -3.44
N GLY A 52 18.09 -12.74 -3.70
CA GLY A 52 18.82 -13.49 -2.66
C GLY A 52 18.13 -14.75 -2.14
N GLY A 53 16.99 -15.14 -2.70
CA GLY A 53 16.36 -16.45 -2.47
C GLY A 53 15.53 -16.59 -1.18
N ASN A 54 15.78 -15.74 -0.18
CA ASN A 54 15.17 -15.83 1.15
C ASN A 54 14.24 -14.67 1.52
N VAL A 55 13.97 -13.75 0.59
CA VAL A 55 13.02 -12.65 0.82
C VAL A 55 11.62 -13.21 1.01
N ARG A 56 10.98 -12.81 2.11
CA ARG A 56 9.61 -13.20 2.48
C ARG A 56 8.63 -12.04 2.49
N LEU A 57 9.14 -10.84 2.72
CA LEU A 57 8.38 -9.61 2.87
C LEU A 57 9.13 -8.46 2.18
N ILE A 58 8.39 -7.65 1.44
CA ILE A 58 8.83 -6.41 0.82
C ILE A 58 7.80 -5.36 1.23
N LEU A 59 8.27 -4.30 1.89
CA LEU A 59 7.43 -3.17 2.28
C LEU A 59 7.79 -1.97 1.39
N SER A 60 6.78 -1.36 0.77
CA SER A 60 6.89 -0.13 -0.02
C SER A 60 6.24 1.03 0.73
N GLY A 61 6.87 2.20 0.72
CA GLY A 61 6.33 3.42 1.31
C GLY A 61 6.87 4.66 0.62
N ALA A 62 6.68 5.84 1.21
CA ALA A 62 7.04 7.18 0.72
C ALA A 62 6.26 7.69 -0.50
N ALA A 63 6.05 6.86 -1.53
CA ALA A 63 5.29 7.23 -2.72
C ALA A 63 4.33 6.10 -3.12
N PRO A 64 3.18 6.43 -3.72
CA PRO A 64 2.21 5.43 -4.15
C PRO A 64 2.80 4.53 -5.24
N LEU A 65 2.74 3.22 -5.01
CA LEU A 65 3.11 2.22 -5.98
C LEU A 65 1.96 2.04 -6.98
N ALA A 66 2.24 2.20 -8.27
CA ALA A 66 1.21 1.98 -9.29
C ALA A 66 0.68 0.54 -9.20
N SER A 67 -0.66 0.36 -9.20
CA SER A 67 -1.30 -0.94 -8.92
C SER A 67 -0.82 -2.08 -9.83
N HIS A 68 -0.46 -1.78 -11.08
CA HIS A 68 0.08 -2.77 -12.02
C HIS A 68 1.51 -3.22 -11.65
N VAL A 69 2.33 -2.32 -11.09
CA VAL A 69 3.68 -2.64 -10.58
C VAL A 69 3.55 -3.46 -9.31
N GLU A 70 2.66 -3.06 -8.40
CA GLU A 70 2.38 -3.81 -7.17
C GLU A 70 1.91 -5.23 -7.46
N ALA A 71 0.89 -5.38 -8.31
CA ALA A 71 0.40 -6.69 -8.74
C ALA A 71 1.50 -7.52 -9.40
N TYR A 72 2.35 -6.88 -10.22
CA TYR A 72 3.48 -7.55 -10.83
C TYR A 72 4.45 -8.10 -9.78
N LEU A 73 4.87 -7.27 -8.82
CA LEU A 73 5.80 -7.65 -7.76
C LEU A 73 5.23 -8.75 -6.86
N ARG A 74 3.95 -8.65 -6.46
CA ARG A 74 3.26 -9.70 -5.66
C ARG A 74 3.29 -11.07 -6.34
N VAL A 75 3.21 -11.11 -7.67
CA VAL A 75 3.27 -12.37 -8.44
C VAL A 75 4.69 -12.91 -8.53
N VAL A 76 5.64 -12.09 -9.00
CA VAL A 76 6.95 -12.56 -9.46
C VAL A 76 8.00 -12.71 -8.38
N THR A 77 7.84 -12.04 -7.24
CA THR A 77 8.84 -12.07 -6.16
C THR A 77 8.71 -13.31 -5.27
N CYS A 78 7.55 -13.97 -5.31
CA CYS A 78 7.18 -15.06 -4.39
C CYS A 78 7.30 -14.65 -2.91
N ALA A 79 7.11 -13.37 -2.61
CA ALA A 79 7.13 -12.76 -1.29
C ALA A 79 5.87 -11.91 -1.10
N HIS A 80 5.52 -11.61 0.15
CA HIS A 80 4.48 -10.63 0.43
C HIS A 80 5.01 -9.24 0.05
N VAL A 81 4.29 -8.53 -0.81
CA VAL A 81 4.59 -7.14 -1.17
C VAL A 81 3.48 -6.29 -0.61
N LEU A 82 3.82 -5.48 0.39
CA LEU A 82 2.88 -4.64 1.13
C LEU A 82 3.19 -3.18 0.88
N GLN A 83 2.16 -2.36 0.85
CA GLN A 83 2.27 -0.91 0.81
C GLN A 83 1.91 -0.36 2.19
N GLY A 84 2.76 0.52 2.71
CA GLY A 84 2.56 1.20 3.97
C GLY A 84 2.63 2.71 3.79
N TYR A 85 1.95 3.42 4.68
CA TYR A 85 1.92 4.87 4.69
C TYR A 85 2.17 5.41 6.08
N GLY A 86 2.93 6.49 6.14
CA GLY A 86 3.16 7.26 7.34
C GLY A 86 4.17 8.37 7.09
N LEU A 87 4.43 9.12 8.14
CA LEU A 87 5.14 10.39 8.13
C LEU A 87 6.23 10.37 9.21
N THR A 88 7.10 11.37 9.18
CA THR A 88 8.10 11.54 10.26
C THR A 88 7.40 11.78 11.59
N GLU A 89 6.34 12.59 11.56
CA GLU A 89 5.49 13.01 12.67
C GLU A 89 4.66 11.85 13.24
N SER A 90 4.48 10.75 12.50
CA SER A 90 3.78 9.55 12.95
C SER A 90 4.71 8.42 13.41
N CYS A 91 6.02 8.67 13.49
CA CYS A 91 7.05 7.70 13.88
C CYS A 91 6.94 6.36 13.13
N VAL A 92 7.12 6.38 11.80
CA VAL A 92 6.97 5.25 10.86
C VAL A 92 5.55 5.18 10.29
N GLY A 93 4.83 4.06 10.41
CA GLY A 93 3.66 3.76 9.59
C GLY A 93 2.37 3.86 10.38
N SER A 94 1.39 4.58 9.83
CA SER A 94 0.02 4.66 10.33
C SER A 94 -0.93 3.71 9.59
N PHE A 95 -0.55 3.25 8.40
CA PHE A 95 -1.32 2.28 7.60
C PHE A 95 -0.38 1.23 7.01
N VAL A 96 -0.89 0.00 6.87
CA VAL A 96 -0.18 -1.07 6.16
C VAL A 96 -1.17 -2.03 5.52
N SER A 97 -0.99 -2.29 4.22
CA SER A 97 -1.80 -3.27 3.48
C SER A 97 -1.59 -4.68 4.03
N LEU A 98 -2.62 -5.51 3.97
CA LEU A 98 -2.57 -6.87 4.48
C LEU A 98 -1.94 -7.86 3.48
N PRO A 99 -1.19 -8.86 3.96
CA PRO A 99 -0.67 -9.92 3.10
C PRO A 99 -1.80 -10.79 2.54
N ASN A 100 -1.63 -11.25 1.30
CA ASN A 100 -2.59 -12.11 0.58
C ASN A 100 -3.95 -11.46 0.29
N ASP A 101 -4.11 -10.15 0.48
CA ASP A 101 -5.32 -9.44 0.10
C ASP A 101 -5.10 -8.59 -1.15
N MET A 102 -5.65 -9.06 -2.28
CA MET A 102 -5.54 -8.39 -3.57
C MET A 102 -6.59 -7.28 -3.78
N SER A 103 -7.59 -7.16 -2.90
CA SER A 103 -8.57 -6.07 -2.97
C SER A 103 -7.95 -4.71 -2.65
N MET A 104 -6.93 -4.71 -1.78
CA MET A 104 -6.18 -3.52 -1.33
C MET A 104 -5.11 -3.03 -2.33
N LEU A 105 -5.12 -3.47 -3.59
CA LEU A 105 -4.13 -3.01 -4.58
C LEU A 105 -4.27 -1.51 -4.85
N GLY A 106 -3.15 -0.79 -4.77
CA GLY A 106 -3.14 0.67 -4.92
C GLY A 106 -3.69 1.44 -3.72
N THR A 107 -3.87 0.77 -2.58
CA THR A 107 -4.21 1.39 -1.29
C THR A 107 -3.04 1.22 -0.32
N VAL A 108 -3.09 1.92 0.81
CA VAL A 108 -2.08 1.82 1.88
C VAL A 108 -2.52 0.87 3.00
N GLY A 109 -3.64 0.18 2.80
CA GLY A 109 -4.24 -0.72 3.78
C GLY A 109 -5.07 -0.03 4.85
N PRO A 110 -5.55 -0.80 5.85
CA PRO A 110 -6.22 -0.26 7.03
C PRO A 110 -5.23 0.44 7.97
N PRO A 111 -5.72 1.24 8.93
CA PRO A 111 -4.91 1.77 10.02
C PRO A 111 -4.22 0.66 10.82
N VAL A 112 -3.03 0.95 11.33
CA VAL A 112 -2.37 0.07 12.32
C VAL A 112 -3.15 0.08 13.65
N PRO A 113 -3.12 -1.00 14.46
CA PRO A 113 -4.00 -1.13 15.63
C PRO A 113 -3.83 -0.09 16.74
N ASN A 114 -2.74 0.67 16.73
CA ASN A 114 -2.38 1.64 17.78
C ASN A 114 -2.74 3.09 17.44
N VAL A 115 -3.46 3.32 16.33
CA VAL A 115 -3.92 4.67 15.95
C VAL A 115 -5.42 4.66 15.65
N ASP A 116 -6.07 5.75 16.06
CA ASP A 116 -7.38 6.12 15.56
C ASP A 116 -7.20 6.99 14.31
N VAL A 117 -8.05 6.78 13.30
CA VAL A 117 -8.04 7.56 12.06
C VAL A 117 -9.45 8.04 11.78
N ARG A 118 -9.58 9.31 11.40
CA ARG A 118 -10.82 9.87 10.85
C ARG A 118 -10.52 10.66 9.58
N LEU A 119 -11.57 10.89 8.79
CA LEU A 119 -11.54 11.88 7.72
C LEU A 119 -12.25 13.14 8.17
N GLU A 120 -11.67 14.28 7.84
CA GLU A 120 -12.28 15.60 8.00
C GLU A 120 -12.57 16.19 6.62
N SER A 121 -13.80 16.66 6.39
CA SER A 121 -14.18 17.22 5.09
C SER A 121 -13.30 18.42 4.73
N VAL A 122 -13.01 18.59 3.44
CA VAL A 122 -12.23 19.71 2.89
C VAL A 122 -13.10 20.40 1.82
N PRO A 123 -14.06 21.26 2.22
CA PRO A 123 -15.03 21.85 1.31
C PRO A 123 -14.39 22.64 0.17
N GLU A 124 -13.28 23.34 0.43
CA GLU A 124 -12.52 24.11 -0.56
C GLU A 124 -11.94 23.25 -1.69
N MET A 125 -11.77 21.93 -1.47
CA MET A 125 -11.33 20.95 -2.47
C MET A 125 -12.47 20.02 -2.93
N ASN A 126 -13.71 20.26 -2.51
CA ASN A 126 -14.88 19.42 -2.76
C ASN A 126 -14.76 17.98 -2.23
N TYR A 127 -14.10 17.80 -1.07
CA TYR A 127 -14.05 16.52 -0.37
C TYR A 127 -15.01 16.50 0.83
N ASP A 128 -15.85 15.48 0.88
CA ASP A 128 -16.82 15.26 1.95
C ASP A 128 -16.63 13.88 2.60
N ALA A 129 -16.26 13.91 3.89
CA ALA A 129 -15.99 12.75 4.71
C ALA A 129 -17.26 11.93 5.00
N LEU A 130 -18.45 12.50 4.83
CA LEU A 130 -19.74 11.85 5.08
C LEU A 130 -20.47 11.44 3.79
N SER A 131 -19.87 11.67 2.62
CA SER A 131 -20.45 11.28 1.34
C SER A 131 -20.42 9.76 1.14
N SER A 132 -21.11 9.27 0.09
CA SER A 132 -21.11 7.85 -0.28
C SER A 132 -19.71 7.31 -0.64
N THR A 133 -18.77 8.19 -0.96
CA THR A 133 -17.36 7.87 -1.13
C THR A 133 -16.57 8.78 -0.17
N PRO A 134 -16.42 8.34 1.10
CA PRO A 134 -15.87 9.17 2.17
C PRO A 134 -14.47 9.67 1.81
N ARG A 135 -14.32 10.98 1.68
CA ARG A 135 -13.07 11.64 1.30
C ARG A 135 -12.82 12.88 2.14
N GLY A 136 -11.58 13.08 2.56
CA GLY A 136 -11.24 14.21 3.40
C GLY A 136 -9.78 14.21 3.81
N GLU A 137 -9.37 15.23 4.55
CA GLU A 137 -8.08 15.25 5.21
C GLU A 137 -8.01 14.10 6.21
N ILE A 138 -6.91 13.35 6.18
CA ILE A 138 -6.66 12.26 7.11
C ILE A 138 -6.19 12.88 8.43
N CYS A 139 -6.92 12.62 9.51
CA CYS A 139 -6.52 13.01 10.85
C CYS A 139 -6.24 11.75 11.69
N ILE A 140 -5.11 11.75 12.38
CA ILE A 140 -4.61 10.59 13.13
C ILE A 140 -4.52 10.95 14.62
N ARG A 141 -4.86 10.02 15.50
CA ARG A 141 -4.63 10.13 16.94
C ARG A 141 -4.02 8.84 17.47
N GLY A 142 -3.01 8.95 18.32
CA GLY A 142 -2.40 7.80 18.96
C GLY A 142 -1.07 8.13 19.63
N ASP A 143 -0.57 7.21 20.45
CA ASP A 143 0.63 7.42 21.28
C ASP A 143 1.95 7.39 20.48
N THR A 144 1.89 7.02 19.19
CA THR A 144 3.06 7.01 18.31
C THR A 144 3.30 8.33 17.59
N LEU A 145 2.43 9.33 17.78
CA LEU A 145 2.61 10.65 17.20
C LEU A 145 3.72 11.41 17.93
N PHE A 146 4.43 12.24 17.17
CA PHE A 146 5.37 13.21 17.72
C PHE A 146 4.71 14.13 18.77
N SER A 147 5.53 14.71 19.65
CA SER A 147 5.07 15.67 20.65
C SER A 147 4.89 17.10 20.11
N GLY A 148 5.21 17.33 18.83
CA GLY A 148 5.23 18.65 18.20
C GLY A 148 6.57 19.00 17.54
N TYR A 149 6.56 20.12 16.82
CA TYR A 149 7.74 20.65 16.15
C TYR A 149 8.65 21.42 17.11
N TYR A 150 9.94 21.12 17.10
CA TYR A 150 10.90 21.72 18.02
C TYR A 150 10.98 23.24 17.86
N LYS A 151 10.70 23.97 18.97
CA LYS A 151 10.68 25.45 19.03
C LYS A 151 9.70 26.10 18.06
N ARG A 152 8.65 25.39 17.65
CA ARG A 152 7.61 25.85 16.72
C ARG A 152 6.25 25.42 17.24
N ASP A 153 5.88 26.00 18.38
CA ASP A 153 4.57 25.77 19.00
C ASP A 153 3.45 26.26 18.08
N ASP A 154 3.71 27.33 17.30
CA ASP A 154 2.81 27.85 16.26
C ASP A 154 2.41 26.79 15.22
N LEU A 155 3.40 26.06 14.68
CA LEU A 155 3.13 24.98 13.73
C LEU A 155 2.55 23.72 14.40
N THR A 156 2.88 23.52 15.67
CA THR A 156 2.40 22.37 16.44
C THR A 156 0.91 22.52 16.71
N GLU A 157 0.47 23.68 17.16
CA GLU A 157 -0.93 24.00 17.43
C GLU A 157 -1.78 24.02 16.14
N GLU A 158 -1.17 24.35 14.99
CA GLU A 158 -1.84 24.30 13.68
C GLU A 158 -2.21 22.87 13.26
N VAL A 159 -1.37 21.88 13.55
CA VAL A 159 -1.57 20.49 13.10
C VAL A 159 -2.10 19.57 14.19
N LEU A 160 -1.88 19.86 15.48
CA LEU A 160 -2.38 19.07 16.62
C LEU A 160 -3.60 19.74 17.25
N ILE A 161 -4.78 19.47 16.70
CA ILE A 161 -6.04 20.09 17.12
C ILE A 161 -6.87 19.08 17.91
N GLY A 162 -7.09 19.35 19.19
CA GLY A 162 -7.94 18.49 20.04
C GLY A 162 -7.44 17.04 20.15
N GLY A 163 -6.12 16.85 20.10
CA GLY A 163 -5.48 15.52 20.12
C GLY A 163 -5.46 14.80 18.77
N TRP A 164 -5.94 15.43 17.69
CA TRP A 164 -5.85 14.90 16.34
C TRP A 164 -4.73 15.59 15.57
N PHE A 165 -3.87 14.79 14.94
CA PHE A 165 -2.86 15.25 14.01
C PHE A 165 -3.44 15.33 12.60
N HIS A 166 -3.58 16.55 12.10
CA HIS A 166 -3.96 16.89 10.73
C HIS A 166 -2.74 16.74 9.84
N ILE A 167 -2.72 15.69 9.03
CA ILE A 167 -1.48 15.29 8.35
C ILE A 167 -1.25 16.00 7.02
N GLY A 168 -2.25 16.76 6.54
CA GLY A 168 -2.22 17.47 5.26
C GLY A 168 -2.44 16.61 4.01
N ASP A 169 -2.63 15.30 4.15
CA ASP A 169 -2.93 14.40 3.02
C ASP A 169 -4.42 14.02 2.99
N VAL A 170 -4.97 13.93 1.78
CA VAL A 170 -6.39 13.59 1.55
C VAL A 170 -6.52 12.10 1.26
N GLY A 171 -7.40 11.45 2.02
CA GLY A 171 -7.70 10.04 1.93
C GLY A 171 -9.10 9.75 1.38
N GLU A 172 -9.26 8.55 0.81
CA GLU A 172 -10.53 7.96 0.41
C GLU A 172 -10.67 6.58 1.07
N TRP A 173 -11.70 6.41 1.91
CA TRP A 173 -12.01 5.09 2.45
C TRP A 173 -12.58 4.18 1.37
N GLN A 174 -11.97 3.01 1.22
CA GLN A 174 -12.46 1.97 0.34
C GLN A 174 -13.49 1.10 1.08
N PRO A 175 -14.40 0.41 0.35
CA PRO A 175 -15.41 -0.45 0.95
C PRO A 175 -14.86 -1.61 1.80
N ASP A 176 -13.61 -2.01 1.56
CA ASP A 176 -12.89 -3.05 2.31
C ASP A 176 -12.24 -2.54 3.60
N GLY A 177 -12.39 -1.24 3.92
CA GLY A 177 -11.78 -0.59 5.08
C GLY A 177 -10.32 -0.17 4.87
N SER A 178 -9.79 -0.29 3.65
CA SER A 178 -8.46 0.23 3.33
C SER A 178 -8.50 1.72 2.95
N MET A 179 -7.38 2.41 3.20
CA MET A 179 -7.23 3.83 2.90
C MET A 179 -6.50 4.02 1.57
N LYS A 180 -7.00 4.89 0.70
CA LYS A 180 -6.31 5.32 -0.52
C LYS A 180 -5.93 6.79 -0.40
N ILE A 181 -4.65 7.11 -0.59
CA ILE A 181 -4.18 8.49 -0.64
C ILE A 181 -4.47 9.05 -2.03
N ILE A 182 -5.22 10.16 -2.11
CA ILE A 182 -5.74 10.68 -3.37
C ILE A 182 -5.28 12.11 -3.70
N ASP A 183 -4.92 12.91 -2.71
CA ASP A 183 -4.45 14.29 -2.91
C ASP A 183 -3.68 14.78 -1.68
N ARG A 184 -3.16 16.01 -1.74
CA ARG A 184 -2.53 16.72 -0.63
C ARG A 184 -3.12 18.12 -0.51
N LYS A 185 -3.50 18.50 0.71
CA LYS A 185 -3.98 19.84 1.05
C LYS A 185 -2.83 20.84 0.81
N LYS A 186 -3.14 21.97 0.18
CA LYS A 186 -2.17 23.01 -0.20
C LYS A 186 -2.21 24.18 0.75
#